data_AF-A0A423PSX8-F1
#
_entry.id   AF-A0A423PSX8-F1
#
_cell.length_a   1.000
_cell.length_b   1.000
_cell.length_c   1.000
_cell.angle_alpha   90.00
_cell.angle_beta   90.00
_cell.angle_gamma   90.00
#
_symmetry.space_group_name_H-M   'P 1'
#
loop_
_entity.id
_entity.type
_entity.pdbx_description
1 polymer ?
#
loop_
_entity_poly.entity_id
_entity_poly.type
_entity_poly.pdbx_seq_one_letter_code
_entity_poly.pdbx_strand_id
1 'polypeptide(L)'
;MLVAALLLALGIGSAPAATMQIINGDAEGEGLNDRTSVAPVGGNDGGTRGEQRRIALQYAADILGSRLDSAVPIRIAVRFDTLSCSATRASLGQTAPAQFAAGFADAARPDTLYPAALANALAGRRVAAGTSDIDATFNAALDGEDGCLGGRRWYYGLDRDPGAGEIDFIGTVLHELIHGLGFISLVALTDGRSADAGQFPRVADGRRLPDIYSRFVKDLSVAGQPSWPQMSDAERADSLDNGPDLVWADDNTANGAAFLDSGLNQGYVRLHAPSPVVAGSSIAHWADALAPDQLMEPVLSARAEGRNGLGLATCALEAMGWTLINGARCPDFDTAAILGSADESVAADTVESETADTGGDVDDDDGGSSGGGCTLGTDTRFDPVWALLLGLSAWVLVRRRSSRAGTGTR
;
A
#
# COMPACT_ATOMS: atom_id res chain seq x y z
N MET A 1 -34.08 51.50 19.11
CA MET A 1 -33.89 50.12 18.62
C MET A 1 -32.42 49.97 18.24
N LEU A 2 -31.61 49.34 19.11
CA LEU A 2 -30.23 48.98 18.80
C LEU A 2 -30.23 47.47 18.55
N VAL A 3 -29.94 47.05 17.31
CA VAL A 3 -29.75 45.64 16.96
C VAL A 3 -28.28 45.32 17.21
N ALA A 4 -28.00 44.52 18.24
CA ALA A 4 -26.67 43.95 18.47
C ALA A 4 -26.52 42.74 17.54
N ALA A 5 -25.65 42.86 16.54
CA ALA A 5 -25.24 41.75 15.70
C ALA A 5 -24.27 40.86 16.48
N LEU A 6 -24.72 39.67 16.87
CA LEU A 6 -23.90 38.63 17.48
C LEU A 6 -23.09 37.97 16.35
N LEU A 7 -21.83 38.37 16.19
CA LEU A 7 -20.86 37.66 15.36
C LEU A 7 -20.51 36.33 16.05
N LEU A 8 -21.16 35.26 15.60
CA LEU A 8 -20.74 33.89 15.92
C LEU A 8 -19.41 33.65 15.19
N ALA A 9 -18.30 33.78 15.91
CA ALA A 9 -17.02 33.29 15.42
C ALA A 9 -17.09 31.76 15.41
N LEU A 10 -17.39 31.16 14.26
CA LEU A 10 -17.10 29.74 14.04
C LEU A 10 -15.58 29.62 14.11
N GLY A 11 -15.06 29.14 15.24
CA GLY A 11 -13.70 28.66 15.31
C GLY A 11 -13.59 27.48 14.36
N ILE A 12 -12.96 27.69 13.20
CA ILE A 12 -12.48 26.60 12.37
C ILE A 12 -11.35 25.98 13.18
N GLY A 13 -11.66 24.95 13.97
CA GLY A 13 -10.62 24.14 14.59
C GLY A 13 -9.78 23.53 13.49
N SER A 14 -8.45 23.69 13.57
CA SER A 14 -7.54 22.95 12.69
C SER A 14 -7.78 21.46 12.92
N ALA A 15 -8.15 20.73 11.87
CA ALA A 15 -8.25 19.28 11.88
C ALA A 15 -6.90 18.67 12.34
N PRO A 16 -6.88 17.79 13.35
CA PRO A 16 -5.64 17.22 13.85
C PRO A 16 -5.06 16.20 12.86
N ALA A 17 -3.75 16.26 12.64
CA ALA A 17 -3.06 15.18 11.94
C ALA A 17 -3.21 13.86 12.69
N ALA A 18 -3.41 12.79 11.93
CA ALA A 18 -3.53 11.45 12.47
C ALA A 18 -2.23 11.09 13.20
N THR A 19 -2.36 10.76 14.49
CA THR A 19 -1.24 10.21 15.27
C THR A 19 -1.07 8.75 14.91
N MET A 20 0.11 8.37 14.41
CA MET A 20 0.44 7.00 14.07
C MET A 20 1.20 6.36 15.23
N GLN A 21 0.53 5.45 15.94
CA GLN A 21 1.05 4.80 17.14
C GLN A 21 1.57 3.40 16.80
N ILE A 22 2.89 3.24 16.75
CA ILE A 22 3.53 1.93 16.59
C ILE A 22 3.43 1.13 17.89
N ILE A 23 2.94 -0.10 17.78
CA ILE A 23 2.92 -1.13 18.83
C ILE A 23 3.93 -2.20 18.41
N ASN A 24 5.00 -2.34 19.20
CA ASN A 24 6.05 -3.31 18.93
C ASN A 24 5.59 -4.74 19.30
N GLY A 25 5.53 -5.63 18.30
CA GLY A 25 5.19 -7.04 18.46
C GLY A 25 6.39 -7.98 18.54
N ASP A 26 7.62 -7.47 18.43
CA ASP A 26 8.84 -8.27 18.46
C ASP A 26 9.29 -8.61 19.90
N ALA A 27 9.89 -9.78 20.09
CA ALA A 27 10.52 -10.17 21.35
C ALA A 27 11.86 -9.43 21.59
N GLU A 28 12.49 -9.67 22.75
CA GLU A 28 13.81 -9.09 23.04
C GLU A 28 14.88 -9.62 22.08
N GLY A 29 15.64 -8.72 21.45
CA GLY A 29 16.79 -9.08 20.62
C GLY A 29 16.47 -9.37 19.15
N GLU A 30 15.21 -9.29 18.73
CA GLU A 30 14.79 -9.46 17.33
C GLU A 30 14.09 -8.20 16.79
N GLY A 31 13.94 -8.11 15.47
CA GLY A 31 13.11 -7.08 14.83
C GLY A 31 13.42 -5.65 15.26
N LEU A 32 12.40 -4.94 15.77
CA LEU A 32 12.48 -3.59 16.35
C LEU A 32 13.31 -3.52 17.64
N ASN A 33 13.54 -4.66 18.31
CA ASN A 33 14.37 -4.80 19.51
C ASN A 33 15.76 -5.38 19.21
N ASP A 34 16.15 -5.51 17.94
CA ASP A 34 17.47 -6.04 17.55
C ASP A 34 18.60 -5.14 18.09
N ARG A 35 19.50 -5.75 18.86
CA ARG A 35 20.63 -5.09 19.54
C ARG A 35 21.93 -5.09 18.73
N THR A 36 21.92 -5.63 17.52
CA THR A 36 23.08 -5.64 16.62
C THR A 36 23.55 -4.22 16.37
N SER A 37 24.79 -3.91 16.78
CA SER A 37 25.37 -2.58 16.60
C SER A 37 25.62 -2.29 15.12
N VAL A 38 25.19 -1.12 14.68
CA VAL A 38 25.34 -0.62 13.31
C VAL A 38 25.78 0.84 13.33
N ALA A 39 26.40 1.30 12.25
CA ALA A 39 26.71 2.72 12.09
C ALA A 39 25.46 3.49 11.62
N PRO A 40 25.30 4.78 11.97
CA PRO A 40 24.29 5.65 11.40
C PRO A 40 24.27 5.62 9.86
N VAL A 41 23.09 5.77 9.27
CA VAL A 41 22.89 5.70 7.81
C VAL A 41 21.84 6.71 7.36
N GLY A 42 22.13 7.49 6.30
CA GLY A 42 21.15 8.36 5.65
C GLY A 42 20.36 9.31 6.56
N GLY A 43 20.98 9.84 7.62
CA GLY A 43 20.30 10.69 8.62
C GLY A 43 19.54 9.94 9.72
N ASN A 44 19.63 8.61 9.77
CA ASN A 44 19.17 7.78 10.87
C ASN A 44 20.33 7.53 11.84
N ASP A 45 20.27 8.15 13.02
CA ASP A 45 21.34 8.12 14.03
C ASP A 45 21.29 6.90 14.97
N GLY A 46 20.37 5.96 14.75
CA GLY A 46 20.22 4.77 15.58
C GLY A 46 21.50 3.93 15.66
N GLY A 47 21.89 3.53 16.87
CA GLY A 47 23.12 2.78 17.17
C GLY A 47 22.96 1.26 17.09
N THR A 48 21.73 0.76 17.03
CA THR A 48 21.42 -0.66 16.75
C THR A 48 20.47 -0.80 15.56
N ARG A 49 20.44 -2.00 14.96
CA ARG A 49 19.53 -2.31 13.85
C ARG A 49 18.07 -2.09 14.25
N GLY A 50 17.67 -2.55 15.44
CA GLY A 50 16.30 -2.36 15.95
C GLY A 50 15.96 -0.88 16.15
N GLU A 51 16.91 -0.09 16.65
CA GLU A 51 16.75 1.37 16.77
C GLU A 51 16.57 2.04 15.41
N GLN A 52 17.40 1.70 14.42
CA GLN A 52 17.25 2.24 13.06
C GLN A 52 15.91 1.86 12.43
N ARG A 53 15.44 0.62 12.61
CA ARG A 53 14.10 0.18 12.16
C ARG A 53 12.99 1.01 12.80
N ARG A 54 13.04 1.20 14.13
CA ARG A 54 12.04 2.00 14.86
C ARG A 54 11.99 3.44 14.36
N ILE A 55 13.15 4.08 14.17
CA ILE A 55 13.25 5.45 13.65
C ILE A 55 12.67 5.55 12.23
N ALA A 56 13.08 4.66 11.32
CA ALA A 56 12.63 4.69 9.93
C ALA A 56 11.13 4.35 9.79
N LEU A 57 10.64 3.38 10.57
CA LEU A 57 9.23 3.01 10.65
C LEU A 57 8.36 4.18 11.14
N GLN A 58 8.75 4.82 12.25
CA GLN A 58 8.02 5.98 12.78
C GLN A 58 8.06 7.15 11.80
N TYR A 59 9.20 7.41 11.17
CA TYR A 59 9.33 8.46 10.16
C TYR A 59 8.38 8.24 8.97
N ALA A 60 8.31 7.01 8.44
CA ALA A 60 7.38 6.66 7.38
C ALA A 60 5.91 6.76 7.83
N ALA A 61 5.60 6.32 9.05
CA ALA A 61 4.27 6.47 9.62
C ALA A 61 3.88 7.95 9.75
N ASP A 62 4.77 8.80 10.26
CA ASP A 62 4.52 10.24 10.42
C ASP A 62 4.29 10.95 9.08
N ILE A 63 5.01 10.56 8.02
CA ILE A 63 4.72 11.03 6.65
C ILE A 63 3.27 10.74 6.27
N LEU A 64 2.78 9.54 6.55
CA LEU A 64 1.41 9.15 6.23
C LEU A 64 0.39 9.86 7.13
N GLY A 65 0.61 9.87 8.45
CA GLY A 65 -0.25 10.53 9.43
C GLY A 65 -0.37 12.04 9.21
N SER A 66 0.69 12.69 8.72
CA SER A 66 0.68 14.12 8.42
C SER A 66 -0.30 14.52 7.31
N ARG A 67 -0.80 13.56 6.53
CA ARG A 67 -1.68 13.78 5.39
C ARG A 67 -3.15 13.50 5.69
N LEU A 68 -3.45 12.91 6.84
CA LEU A 68 -4.78 12.39 7.16
C LEU A 68 -5.33 13.09 8.40
N ASP A 69 -6.60 13.46 8.35
CA ASP A 69 -7.35 13.89 9.53
C ASP A 69 -7.80 12.67 10.34
N SER A 70 -7.44 12.66 11.63
CA SER A 70 -8.05 11.74 12.58
C SER A 70 -7.88 12.24 14.01
N ALA A 71 -9.00 12.41 14.70
CA ALA A 71 -9.00 12.64 16.15
C ALA A 71 -8.71 11.37 16.98
N VAL A 72 -8.66 10.19 16.33
CA VAL A 72 -8.37 8.90 16.97
C VAL A 72 -7.00 8.41 16.51
N PRO A 73 -6.06 8.09 17.42
CA PRO A 73 -4.76 7.53 17.03
C PRO A 73 -4.92 6.24 16.22
N ILE A 74 -4.16 6.10 15.14
CA ILE A 74 -4.12 4.87 14.33
C ILE A 74 -3.05 3.96 14.96
N ARG A 75 -3.48 2.83 15.50
CA ARG A 75 -2.61 1.86 16.18
C ARG A 75 -2.11 0.80 15.21
N ILE A 76 -0.81 0.62 15.14
CA ILE A 76 -0.16 -0.23 14.14
C ILE A 76 0.68 -1.26 14.87
N ALA A 77 0.24 -2.52 14.91
CA ALA A 77 1.06 -3.61 15.41
C ALA A 77 2.09 -3.97 14.34
N VAL A 78 3.37 -3.93 14.71
CA VAL A 78 4.48 -4.19 13.78
C VAL A 78 5.38 -5.27 14.35
N ARG A 79 5.78 -6.21 13.49
CA ARG A 79 6.81 -7.20 13.77
C ARG A 79 7.71 -7.43 12.56
N PHE A 80 8.88 -7.99 12.82
CA PHE A 80 9.83 -8.43 11.82
C PHE A 80 9.97 -9.95 11.88
N ASP A 81 9.27 -10.63 10.98
CA ASP A 81 9.36 -12.07 10.83
C ASP A 81 10.02 -12.43 9.49
N THR A 82 10.50 -13.67 9.37
CA THR A 82 10.91 -14.19 8.07
C THR A 82 9.67 -14.38 7.19
N LEU A 83 9.58 -13.60 6.11
CA LEU A 83 8.59 -13.79 5.05
C LEU A 83 9.20 -14.58 3.89
N SER A 84 8.34 -15.03 2.97
CA SER A 84 8.73 -15.77 1.77
C SER A 84 9.92 -15.13 1.07
N CYS A 85 11.00 -15.89 0.94
CA CYS A 85 12.18 -15.43 0.24
C CYS A 85 12.91 -16.54 -0.51
N SER A 86 13.56 -16.14 -1.59
CA SER A 86 14.44 -16.94 -2.43
C SER A 86 15.56 -16.05 -2.99
N ALA A 87 16.55 -16.65 -3.65
CA ALA A 87 17.67 -15.91 -4.23
C ALA A 87 17.24 -14.84 -5.25
N THR A 88 16.05 -14.95 -5.84
CA THR A 88 15.57 -14.05 -6.89
C THR A 88 14.26 -13.34 -6.57
N ARG A 89 13.59 -13.67 -5.46
CA ARG A 89 12.30 -13.07 -5.07
C ARG A 89 12.14 -12.99 -3.55
N ALA A 90 11.52 -11.92 -3.05
CA ALA A 90 11.12 -11.79 -1.65
C ALA A 90 9.77 -11.10 -1.53
N SER A 91 8.99 -11.49 -0.52
CA SER A 91 8.01 -10.61 0.10
C SER A 91 8.76 -9.60 0.96
N LEU A 92 8.51 -8.32 0.75
CA LEU A 92 9.16 -7.22 1.46
C LEU A 92 8.40 -6.91 2.76
N GLY A 93 7.08 -6.88 2.67
CA GLY A 93 6.17 -6.74 3.77
C GLY A 93 4.85 -7.44 3.48
N GLN A 94 4.01 -7.49 4.50
CA GLN A 94 2.61 -7.85 4.40
C GLN A 94 1.83 -7.08 5.45
N THR A 95 0.80 -6.37 5.00
CA THR A 95 -0.04 -5.54 5.87
C THR A 95 -1.52 -5.70 5.55
N ALA A 96 -2.33 -5.64 6.59
CA ALA A 96 -3.78 -5.58 6.46
C ALA A 96 -4.39 -4.72 7.59
N PRO A 97 -5.61 -4.17 7.38
CA PRO A 97 -6.43 -3.70 8.49
C PRO A 97 -6.68 -4.86 9.45
N ALA A 98 -6.41 -4.65 10.74
CA ALA A 98 -6.59 -5.68 11.78
C ALA A 98 -8.06 -6.09 11.92
N GLN A 99 -8.97 -5.14 11.68
CA GLN A 99 -10.42 -5.33 11.79
C GLN A 99 -11.17 -4.48 10.76
N PHE A 100 -12.41 -4.86 10.49
CA PHE A 100 -13.36 -4.10 9.69
C PHE A 100 -14.64 -3.84 10.48
N ALA A 101 -15.27 -2.69 10.25
CA ALA A 101 -16.54 -2.31 10.85
C ALA A 101 -17.56 -1.96 9.76
N ALA A 102 -18.82 -2.31 9.99
CA ALA A 102 -19.97 -1.93 9.15
C ALA A 102 -21.13 -1.43 10.02
N GLY A 103 -22.04 -0.65 9.43
CA GLY A 103 -23.27 -0.22 10.09
C GLY A 103 -23.11 0.68 11.32
N PHE A 104 -21.95 1.31 11.53
CA PHE A 104 -21.77 2.30 12.59
C PHE A 104 -22.48 3.62 12.24
N ALA A 105 -22.86 4.40 13.26
CA ALA A 105 -23.75 5.56 13.11
C ALA A 105 -23.28 6.61 12.08
N ASP A 106 -21.95 6.82 11.99
CA ASP A 106 -21.32 7.81 11.13
C ASP A 106 -20.86 7.24 9.78
N ALA A 107 -21.20 5.98 9.49
CA ALA A 107 -20.86 5.36 8.22
C ALA A 107 -21.68 6.00 7.10
N ALA A 108 -20.99 6.59 6.11
CA ALA A 108 -21.65 7.12 4.92
C ALA A 108 -22.48 6.07 4.17
N ARG A 109 -22.10 4.79 4.28
CA ARG A 109 -22.80 3.65 3.69
C ARG A 109 -22.91 2.50 4.69
N PRO A 110 -24.08 2.27 5.32
CA PRO A 110 -24.23 1.26 6.38
C PRO A 110 -23.94 -0.17 5.91
N ASP A 111 -24.20 -0.48 4.64
CA ASP A 111 -23.96 -1.81 4.03
C ASP A 111 -22.54 -1.91 3.41
N THR A 112 -21.51 -1.44 4.12
CA THR A 112 -20.12 -1.43 3.66
C THR A 112 -19.18 -1.72 4.80
N LEU A 113 -18.14 -2.53 4.55
CA LEU A 113 -17.04 -2.74 5.47
C LEU A 113 -15.99 -1.64 5.30
N TYR A 114 -15.67 -0.98 6.41
CA TYR A 114 -14.60 0.03 6.49
C TYR A 114 -13.46 -0.55 7.33
N PRO A 115 -12.19 -0.37 6.94
CA PRO A 115 -11.06 -0.74 7.79
C PRO A 115 -11.13 0.03 9.10
N ALA A 116 -10.71 -0.60 10.21
CA ALA A 116 -10.87 -0.06 11.56
C ALA A 116 -10.32 1.36 11.71
N ALA A 117 -9.14 1.64 11.14
CA ALA A 117 -8.54 2.97 11.16
C ALA A 117 -9.47 4.04 10.55
N LEU A 118 -10.03 3.78 9.36
CA LEU A 118 -10.95 4.70 8.70
C LEU A 118 -12.28 4.82 9.44
N ALA A 119 -12.82 3.69 9.92
CA ALA A 119 -14.07 3.69 10.67
C ALA A 119 -13.95 4.51 11.97
N ASN A 120 -12.80 4.41 12.64
CA ASN A 120 -12.50 5.19 13.84
C ASN A 120 -12.34 6.68 13.54
N ALA A 121 -11.65 7.03 12.45
CA ALA A 121 -11.48 8.42 12.00
C ALA A 121 -12.83 9.07 11.68
N LEU A 122 -13.68 8.38 10.90
CA LEU A 122 -15.03 8.86 10.53
C LEU A 122 -15.94 9.04 11.75
N ALA A 123 -15.87 8.14 12.73
CA ALA A 123 -16.69 8.22 13.93
C ALA A 123 -16.14 9.17 15.02
N GLY A 124 -14.90 9.64 14.89
CA GLY A 124 -14.19 10.39 15.93
C GLY A 124 -13.99 9.62 17.24
N ARG A 125 -14.17 8.30 17.22
CA ARG A 125 -14.04 7.38 18.38
C ARG A 125 -13.76 5.97 17.90
N ARG A 126 -13.26 5.12 18.79
CA ARG A 126 -13.12 3.68 18.52
C ARG A 126 -14.50 3.05 18.29
N VAL A 127 -14.71 2.43 17.14
CA VAL A 127 -15.94 1.67 16.82
C VAL A 127 -15.77 0.17 16.94
N ALA A 128 -14.52 -0.32 16.91
CA ALA A 128 -14.15 -1.71 17.13
C ALA A 128 -13.31 -1.85 18.41
N ALA A 129 -13.39 -3.02 19.06
CA ALA A 129 -12.75 -3.28 20.36
C ALA A 129 -11.29 -3.76 20.24
N GLY A 130 -10.72 -3.81 19.03
CA GLY A 130 -9.35 -4.25 18.78
C GLY A 130 -8.28 -3.40 19.47
N THR A 131 -7.13 -4.03 19.69
CA THR A 131 -5.92 -3.41 20.25
C THR A 131 -5.14 -2.64 19.18
N SER A 132 -5.07 -3.16 17.95
CA SER A 132 -4.52 -2.52 16.75
C SER A 132 -5.61 -2.20 15.72
N ASP A 133 -5.35 -1.23 14.85
CA ASP A 133 -6.14 -0.92 13.67
C ASP A 133 -5.52 -1.53 12.40
N ILE A 134 -4.18 -1.67 12.40
CA ILE A 134 -3.37 -2.20 11.30
C ILE A 134 -2.39 -3.21 11.89
N ASP A 135 -2.22 -4.34 11.22
CA ASP A 135 -1.17 -5.31 11.51
C ASP A 135 -0.21 -5.38 10.31
N ALA A 136 1.08 -5.17 10.56
CA ALA A 136 2.13 -5.15 9.54
C ALA A 136 3.29 -6.07 9.93
N THR A 137 3.78 -6.85 8.97
CA THR A 137 4.98 -7.67 9.11
C THR A 137 5.98 -7.29 8.03
N PHE A 138 7.23 -7.03 8.41
CA PHE A 138 8.32 -6.76 7.46
C PHE A 138 9.32 -7.90 7.46
N ASN A 139 9.89 -8.20 6.29
CA ASN A 139 10.74 -9.38 6.16
C ASN A 139 12.10 -9.20 6.85
N ALA A 140 12.33 -9.95 7.92
CA ALA A 140 13.58 -9.98 8.68
C ALA A 140 14.76 -10.58 7.90
N ALA A 141 14.51 -11.43 6.89
CA ALA A 141 15.58 -12.06 6.10
C ALA A 141 16.32 -11.08 5.17
N LEU A 142 15.81 -9.86 4.99
CA LEU A 142 16.42 -8.79 4.20
C LEU A 142 17.42 -7.98 5.02
N ASP A 143 18.26 -8.68 5.78
CA ASP A 143 19.39 -8.14 6.52
C ASP A 143 20.74 -8.63 5.97
N GLY A 144 20.77 -9.05 4.70
CA GLY A 144 21.97 -9.52 4.00
C GLY A 144 22.14 -11.04 3.91
N GLU A 145 21.06 -11.81 4.05
CA GLU A 145 21.11 -13.26 3.87
C GLU A 145 21.25 -13.63 2.38
N ASP A 146 22.31 -14.35 1.99
CA ASP A 146 22.57 -14.73 0.59
C ASP A 146 21.40 -15.46 -0.08
N GLY A 147 20.65 -16.24 0.71
CA GLY A 147 19.47 -16.98 0.25
C GLY A 147 18.27 -16.09 -0.09
N CYS A 148 18.33 -14.80 0.26
CA CYS A 148 17.24 -13.84 0.12
C CYS A 148 17.64 -12.68 -0.81
N LEU A 149 17.09 -12.68 -2.02
CA LEU A 149 17.41 -11.72 -3.09
C LEU A 149 18.91 -11.57 -3.39
N GLY A 150 19.71 -12.62 -3.15
CA GLY A 150 21.15 -12.57 -3.36
C GLY A 150 21.88 -11.70 -2.33
N GLY A 151 21.40 -11.66 -1.09
CA GLY A 151 22.03 -10.92 0.00
C GLY A 151 21.66 -9.43 0.04
N ARG A 152 20.50 -9.06 -0.52
CA ARG A 152 20.03 -7.67 -0.41
C ARG A 152 19.64 -7.35 1.03
N ARG A 153 19.73 -6.07 1.36
CA ARG A 153 19.46 -5.56 2.71
C ARG A 153 18.52 -4.38 2.71
N TRP A 154 17.83 -4.17 3.82
CA TRP A 154 17.11 -2.92 4.07
C TRP A 154 18.05 -1.71 4.14
N TYR A 155 17.60 -0.60 3.57
CA TYR A 155 18.13 0.74 3.79
C TYR A 155 17.20 1.48 4.74
N TYR A 156 17.66 1.75 5.96
CA TYR A 156 16.89 2.46 7.00
C TYR A 156 17.17 3.97 7.03
N GLY A 157 17.88 4.52 6.04
CA GLY A 157 18.19 5.95 5.97
C GLY A 157 16.95 6.80 5.65
N LEU A 158 16.84 7.97 6.31
CA LEU A 158 15.71 8.89 6.21
C LEU A 158 15.73 9.74 4.92
N ASP A 159 16.87 9.81 4.25
CA ASP A 159 17.05 10.48 2.97
C ASP A 159 16.48 9.72 1.77
N ARG A 160 16.08 8.45 1.96
CA ARG A 160 15.56 7.56 0.92
C ARG A 160 16.48 7.41 -0.30
N ASP A 161 17.79 7.36 -0.06
CA ASP A 161 18.81 7.17 -1.10
C ASP A 161 19.50 5.79 -0.97
N PRO A 162 18.78 4.67 -1.18
CA PRO A 162 19.36 3.34 -1.04
C PRO A 162 20.48 3.11 -2.07
N GLY A 163 21.62 2.58 -1.61
CA GLY A 163 22.72 2.17 -2.46
C GLY A 163 22.45 0.88 -3.24
N ALA A 164 23.42 0.50 -4.07
CA ALA A 164 23.37 -0.77 -4.79
C ALA A 164 23.25 -1.96 -3.81
N GLY A 165 22.25 -2.81 -4.02
CA GLY A 165 21.96 -3.96 -3.16
C GLY A 165 21.12 -3.64 -1.93
N GLU A 166 20.66 -2.40 -1.78
CA GLU A 166 19.79 -1.99 -0.67
C GLU A 166 18.35 -1.74 -1.14
N ILE A 167 17.40 -1.79 -0.20
CA ILE A 167 15.95 -1.67 -0.42
C ILE A 167 15.43 -0.51 0.40
N ASP A 168 14.72 0.44 -0.19
CA ASP A 168 14.12 1.56 0.55
C ASP A 168 13.05 1.05 1.54
N PHE A 169 13.40 1.04 2.83
CA PHE A 169 12.49 0.61 3.87
C PHE A 169 11.34 1.61 4.06
N ILE A 170 11.59 2.91 3.95
CA ILE A 170 10.54 3.94 4.13
C ILE A 170 9.49 3.82 3.03
N GLY A 171 9.92 3.68 1.78
CA GLY A 171 9.01 3.44 0.66
C GLY A 171 8.16 2.19 0.85
N THR A 172 8.77 1.11 1.33
CA THR A 172 8.04 -0.13 1.64
C THR A 172 7.03 0.09 2.77
N VAL A 173 7.41 0.70 3.88
CA VAL A 173 6.48 0.99 4.99
C VAL A 173 5.31 1.85 4.52
N LEU A 174 5.55 2.88 3.73
CA LEU A 174 4.48 3.73 3.19
C LEU A 174 3.48 2.92 2.37
N HIS A 175 3.97 2.06 1.47
CA HIS A 175 3.14 1.16 0.67
C HIS A 175 2.29 0.25 1.57
N GLU A 176 2.96 -0.45 2.48
CA GLU A 176 2.36 -1.41 3.40
C GLU A 176 1.28 -0.77 4.27
N LEU A 177 1.55 0.39 4.86
CA LEU A 177 0.56 1.10 5.68
C LEU A 177 -0.62 1.63 4.86
N ILE A 178 -0.47 1.95 3.57
CA ILE A 178 -1.60 2.32 2.71
C ILE A 178 -2.58 1.15 2.54
N HIS A 179 -2.12 -0.10 2.48
CA HIS A 179 -3.01 -1.27 2.56
C HIS A 179 -3.75 -1.32 3.89
N GLY A 180 -3.06 -1.09 5.00
CA GLY A 180 -3.65 -1.01 6.33
C GLY A 180 -4.72 0.08 6.47
N LEU A 181 -4.61 1.17 5.70
CA LEU A 181 -5.62 2.24 5.64
C LEU A 181 -6.81 1.94 4.74
N GLY A 182 -6.79 0.82 4.00
CA GLY A 182 -7.93 0.34 3.22
C GLY A 182 -7.66 0.13 1.73
N PHE A 183 -6.43 0.30 1.23
CA PHE A 183 -6.11 -0.02 -0.16
C PHE A 183 -6.04 -1.54 -0.37
N ILE A 184 -7.15 -2.24 -0.15
CA ILE A 184 -7.24 -3.70 -0.17
C ILE A 184 -8.70 -4.11 -0.40
N SER A 185 -8.92 -5.15 -1.22
CA SER A 185 -10.25 -5.74 -1.40
C SER A 185 -10.40 -7.00 -0.55
N LEU A 186 -11.58 -7.20 0.03
CA LEU A 186 -11.92 -8.43 0.76
C LEU A 186 -12.65 -9.46 -0.11
N VAL A 187 -12.78 -9.21 -1.42
CA VAL A 187 -13.36 -10.20 -2.33
C VAL A 187 -12.53 -11.49 -2.29
N ALA A 188 -13.21 -12.64 -2.25
CA ALA A 188 -12.54 -13.92 -2.34
C ALA A 188 -11.87 -14.08 -3.71
N LEU A 189 -10.55 -14.28 -3.71
CA LEU A 189 -9.78 -14.43 -4.95
C LEU A 189 -9.85 -15.84 -5.55
N THR A 190 -10.12 -16.84 -4.71
CA THR A 190 -10.23 -18.25 -5.08
C THR A 190 -11.38 -18.90 -4.33
N ASP A 191 -11.82 -20.06 -4.81
CA ASP A 191 -12.76 -20.88 -4.07
C ASP A 191 -12.13 -21.39 -2.77
N GLY A 192 -12.90 -21.33 -1.69
CA GLY A 192 -12.47 -21.75 -0.37
C GLY A 192 -13.64 -22.19 0.51
N ARG A 193 -13.34 -22.58 1.75
CA ARG A 193 -14.35 -23.13 2.68
C ARG A 193 -15.47 -22.15 3.02
N SER A 194 -15.16 -20.86 3.10
CA SER A 194 -16.05 -19.80 3.60
C SER A 194 -16.65 -18.92 2.49
N ALA A 195 -16.07 -18.97 1.30
CA ALA A 195 -16.47 -18.17 0.15
C ALA A 195 -15.95 -18.79 -1.16
N ASP A 196 -16.73 -18.65 -2.21
CA ASP A 196 -16.32 -18.93 -3.59
C ASP A 196 -15.69 -17.67 -4.21
N ALA A 197 -14.88 -17.82 -5.26
CA ALA A 197 -14.28 -16.70 -5.97
C ALA A 197 -15.33 -15.65 -6.36
N GLY A 198 -14.97 -14.36 -6.24
CA GLY A 198 -15.86 -13.24 -6.52
C GLY A 198 -16.88 -12.93 -5.41
N GLN A 199 -17.00 -13.74 -4.37
CA GLN A 199 -17.88 -13.44 -3.24
C GLN A 199 -17.25 -12.41 -2.28
N PHE A 200 -18.05 -11.43 -1.86
CA PHE A 200 -17.71 -10.53 -0.76
C PHE A 200 -17.69 -11.26 0.60
N PRO A 201 -16.98 -10.73 1.61
CA PRO A 201 -16.93 -11.33 2.93
C PRO A 201 -18.33 -11.41 3.55
N ARG A 202 -18.60 -12.52 4.25
CA ARG A 202 -19.85 -12.73 4.98
C ARG A 202 -19.72 -12.12 6.38
N VAL A 203 -20.64 -11.23 6.74
CA VAL A 203 -20.73 -10.67 8.10
C VAL A 203 -21.60 -11.55 9.01
N ALA A 204 -21.56 -11.30 10.32
CA ALA A 204 -22.20 -12.15 11.34
C ALA A 204 -23.71 -12.37 11.14
N ASP A 205 -24.43 -11.41 10.53
CA ASP A 205 -25.86 -11.52 10.22
C ASP A 205 -26.16 -12.37 8.97
N GLY A 206 -25.12 -12.94 8.35
CA GLY A 206 -25.21 -13.80 7.18
C GLY A 206 -25.18 -13.08 5.84
N ARG A 207 -25.25 -11.73 5.79
CA ARG A 207 -25.12 -10.97 4.54
C ARG A 207 -23.68 -10.97 4.05
N ARG A 208 -23.50 -10.78 2.73
CA ARG A 208 -22.19 -10.49 2.13
C ARG A 208 -22.12 -9.00 1.81
N LEU A 209 -21.12 -8.31 2.34
CA LEU A 209 -20.98 -6.86 2.19
C LEU A 209 -19.67 -6.52 1.48
N PRO A 210 -19.66 -5.60 0.51
CA PRO A 210 -18.42 -5.11 -0.06
C PRO A 210 -17.65 -4.30 0.98
N ASP A 211 -16.33 -4.38 0.93
CA ASP A 211 -15.46 -3.37 1.53
C ASP A 211 -15.54 -2.04 0.74
N ILE A 212 -15.09 -0.96 1.37
CA ILE A 212 -15.16 0.38 0.79
C ILE A 212 -14.32 0.51 -0.49
N TYR A 213 -13.18 -0.18 -0.59
CA TYR A 213 -12.31 -0.20 -1.76
C TYR A 213 -13.02 -0.80 -2.98
N SER A 214 -13.65 -1.97 -2.79
CA SER A 214 -14.39 -2.71 -3.83
C SER A 214 -15.53 -1.90 -4.46
N ARG A 215 -16.03 -0.84 -3.81
CA ARG A 215 -17.05 0.04 -4.38
C ARG A 215 -16.55 0.89 -5.55
N PHE A 216 -15.24 1.06 -5.66
CA PHE A 216 -14.59 1.82 -6.72
C PHE A 216 -14.02 0.92 -7.82
N VAL A 217 -14.22 -0.40 -7.75
CA VAL A 217 -13.71 -1.32 -8.77
C VAL A 217 -14.76 -1.55 -9.86
N LYS A 218 -14.33 -1.51 -11.12
CA LYS A 218 -15.12 -1.86 -12.30
C LYS A 218 -14.34 -2.77 -13.23
N ASP A 219 -15.08 -3.60 -13.96
CA ASP A 219 -14.61 -4.25 -15.16
C ASP A 219 -15.20 -3.57 -16.38
N LEU A 220 -14.36 -2.96 -17.21
CA LEU A 220 -14.80 -2.21 -18.38
C LEU A 220 -15.27 -3.10 -19.54
N SER A 221 -14.98 -4.40 -19.49
CA SER A 221 -15.42 -5.39 -20.48
C SER A 221 -16.87 -5.85 -20.26
N VAL A 222 -17.41 -5.68 -19.04
CA VAL A 222 -18.77 -6.09 -18.69
C VAL A 222 -19.79 -5.09 -19.25
N ALA A 223 -20.85 -5.62 -19.88
CA ALA A 223 -21.88 -4.80 -20.50
C ALA A 223 -22.56 -3.87 -19.48
N GLY A 224 -22.62 -2.57 -19.80
CA GLY A 224 -23.13 -1.55 -18.88
C GLY A 224 -22.15 -1.11 -17.78
N GLN A 225 -20.95 -1.71 -17.73
CA GLN A 225 -19.83 -1.37 -16.83
C GLN A 225 -20.27 -1.11 -15.37
N PRO A 226 -21.00 -2.07 -14.76
CA PRO A 226 -21.38 -1.96 -13.36
C PRO A 226 -20.15 -1.89 -12.46
N SER A 227 -20.28 -1.19 -11.33
CA SER A 227 -19.32 -1.37 -10.23
C SER A 227 -19.40 -2.80 -9.68
N TRP A 228 -18.31 -3.28 -9.10
CA TRP A 228 -18.26 -4.62 -8.50
C TRP A 228 -19.44 -4.92 -7.57
N PRO A 229 -19.92 -4.03 -6.67
CA PRO A 229 -21.10 -4.29 -5.85
C PRO A 229 -22.42 -4.54 -6.63
N GLN A 230 -22.47 -4.16 -7.90
CA GLN A 230 -23.63 -4.33 -8.78
C GLN A 230 -23.52 -5.58 -9.67
N MET A 231 -22.35 -6.23 -9.70
CA MET A 231 -22.12 -7.48 -10.42
C MET A 231 -22.63 -8.69 -9.62
N SER A 232 -22.86 -9.80 -10.31
CA SER A 232 -23.00 -11.12 -9.66
C SER A 232 -21.64 -11.63 -9.14
N ASP A 233 -21.67 -12.65 -8.28
CA ASP A 233 -20.44 -13.30 -7.81
C ASP A 233 -19.63 -13.89 -8.98
N ALA A 234 -20.31 -14.52 -9.94
CA ALA A 234 -19.67 -15.10 -11.12
C ALA A 234 -19.01 -14.06 -12.02
N GLU A 235 -19.69 -12.94 -12.30
CA GLU A 235 -19.10 -11.84 -13.06
C GLU A 235 -17.89 -11.23 -12.31
N ARG A 236 -17.95 -11.13 -10.98
CA ARG A 236 -16.78 -10.69 -10.20
C ARG A 236 -15.64 -11.70 -10.28
N ALA A 237 -15.92 -13.00 -10.22
CA ALA A 237 -14.92 -14.05 -10.34
C ALA A 237 -14.17 -13.97 -11.68
N ASP A 238 -14.91 -13.80 -12.79
CA ASP A 238 -14.34 -13.61 -14.13
C ASP A 238 -13.51 -12.31 -14.26
N SER A 239 -13.73 -11.36 -13.35
CA SER A 239 -13.05 -10.05 -13.34
C SER A 239 -11.70 -10.07 -12.61
N LEU A 240 -11.44 -11.09 -11.77
CA LEU A 240 -10.29 -11.12 -10.86
C LEU A 240 -8.92 -11.16 -11.56
N ASP A 241 -8.86 -11.65 -12.79
CA ASP A 241 -7.64 -11.69 -13.60
C ASP A 241 -7.76 -10.96 -14.95
N ASN A 242 -8.72 -10.03 -15.03
CA ASN A 242 -9.05 -9.32 -16.28
C ASN A 242 -8.30 -7.99 -16.44
N GLY A 243 -6.99 -7.96 -16.17
CA GLY A 243 -6.13 -6.85 -16.59
C GLY A 243 -6.01 -6.87 -18.13
N PRO A 244 -6.28 -5.76 -18.86
CA PRO A 244 -6.29 -4.36 -18.44
C PRO A 244 -7.68 -3.73 -18.24
N ASP A 245 -8.76 -4.50 -18.26
CA ASP A 245 -10.14 -3.98 -18.18
C ASP A 245 -10.61 -3.73 -16.74
N LEU A 246 -9.93 -4.32 -15.75
CA LEU A 246 -10.15 -4.00 -14.35
C LEU A 246 -9.53 -2.63 -13.96
N VAL A 247 -10.37 -1.72 -13.46
CA VAL A 247 -9.97 -0.34 -13.15
C VAL A 247 -10.52 0.17 -11.82
N TRP A 248 -9.85 1.18 -11.27
CA TRP A 248 -10.37 2.05 -10.22
C TRP A 248 -11.19 3.19 -10.84
N ALA A 249 -12.49 3.12 -10.65
CA ALA A 249 -13.51 3.95 -11.27
C ALA A 249 -14.06 5.03 -10.32
N ASP A 250 -13.24 6.04 -10.06
CA ASP A 250 -13.62 7.28 -9.37
C ASP A 250 -13.15 8.50 -10.18
N ASP A 251 -13.98 9.54 -10.24
CA ASP A 251 -13.71 10.75 -11.03
C ASP A 251 -12.48 11.53 -10.52
N ASN A 252 -12.26 11.59 -9.21
CA ASN A 252 -11.11 12.28 -8.61
C ASN A 252 -9.81 11.58 -9.00
N THR A 253 -9.75 10.25 -8.87
CA THR A 253 -8.58 9.47 -9.30
C THR A 253 -8.37 9.55 -10.82
N ALA A 254 -9.43 9.48 -11.63
CA ALA A 254 -9.32 9.62 -13.09
C ALA A 254 -8.76 10.99 -13.51
N ASN A 255 -9.22 12.07 -12.88
CA ASN A 255 -8.70 13.41 -13.11
C ASN A 255 -7.26 13.56 -12.61
N GLY A 256 -6.98 13.02 -11.41
CA GLY A 256 -5.67 13.03 -10.79
C GLY A 256 -4.63 12.23 -11.58
N ALA A 257 -5.06 11.28 -12.42
CA ALA A 257 -4.21 10.43 -13.23
C ALA A 257 -3.82 11.03 -14.60
N ALA A 258 -4.22 12.27 -14.90
CA ALA A 258 -3.91 12.92 -16.18
C ALA A 258 -2.40 13.10 -16.49
N PHE A 259 -1.54 12.93 -15.48
CA PHE A 259 -0.08 12.96 -15.65
C PHE A 259 0.51 11.62 -16.14
N LEU A 260 -0.28 10.54 -16.15
CA LEU A 260 0.19 9.23 -16.56
C LEU A 260 0.29 9.13 -18.10
N ASP A 261 1.41 8.62 -18.58
CA ASP A 261 1.65 8.29 -19.98
C ASP A 261 1.06 6.93 -20.38
N SER A 262 0.89 6.01 -19.42
CA SER A 262 0.32 4.68 -19.61
C SER A 262 -0.36 4.17 -18.34
N GLY A 263 -1.07 3.04 -18.44
CA GLY A 263 -1.78 2.44 -17.30
C GLY A 263 -3.21 2.92 -17.11
N LEU A 264 -3.79 3.59 -18.12
CA LEU A 264 -5.19 4.00 -18.14
C LEU A 264 -6.05 3.14 -19.08
N ASN A 265 -7.33 2.95 -18.76
CA ASN A 265 -8.33 2.39 -19.66
C ASN A 265 -9.62 3.22 -19.55
N GLN A 266 -10.07 3.79 -20.66
CA GLN A 266 -11.18 4.77 -20.70
C GLN A 266 -11.03 5.95 -19.71
N GLY A 267 -9.79 6.36 -19.41
CA GLY A 267 -9.48 7.43 -18.45
C GLY A 267 -9.36 7.00 -16.98
N TYR A 268 -9.74 5.76 -16.66
CA TYR A 268 -9.59 5.21 -15.31
C TYR A 268 -8.24 4.52 -15.14
N VAL A 269 -7.72 4.54 -13.91
CA VAL A 269 -6.46 3.90 -13.54
C VAL A 269 -6.66 2.39 -13.47
N ARG A 270 -5.80 1.63 -14.17
CA ARG A 270 -5.87 0.16 -14.16
C ARG A 270 -5.41 -0.41 -12.82
N LEU A 271 -6.08 -1.47 -12.39
CA LEU A 271 -5.67 -2.28 -11.26
C LEU A 271 -4.81 -3.45 -11.72
N HIS A 272 -3.93 -3.93 -10.85
CA HIS A 272 -3.15 -5.13 -11.09
C HIS A 272 -4.04 -6.38 -10.99
N ALA A 273 -4.44 -6.92 -12.13
CA ALA A 273 -5.23 -8.15 -12.23
C ALA A 273 -4.55 -9.11 -13.23
N PRO A 274 -3.41 -9.73 -12.85
CA PRO A 274 -2.72 -10.68 -13.72
C PRO A 274 -3.55 -11.96 -13.90
N SER A 275 -3.36 -12.64 -15.03
CA SER A 275 -3.87 -14.00 -15.26
C SER A 275 -2.71 -15.01 -15.28
N PRO A 276 -2.72 -16.03 -14.41
CA PRO A 276 -3.72 -16.29 -13.37
C PRO A 276 -3.62 -15.31 -12.19
N VAL A 277 -4.68 -15.28 -11.37
CA VAL A 277 -4.73 -14.57 -10.08
C VAL A 277 -3.52 -14.92 -9.20
N VAL A 278 -2.93 -13.90 -8.60
CA VAL A 278 -1.83 -14.01 -7.64
C VAL A 278 -2.33 -13.59 -6.26
N ALA A 279 -2.47 -14.57 -5.37
CA ALA A 279 -2.86 -14.33 -3.98
C ALA A 279 -1.86 -13.36 -3.31
N GLY A 280 -2.39 -12.42 -2.54
CA GLY A 280 -1.59 -11.38 -1.89
C GLY A 280 -1.06 -10.28 -2.83
N SER A 281 -1.56 -10.19 -4.07
CA SER A 281 -1.15 -9.12 -4.99
C SER A 281 -2.25 -8.67 -5.94
N SER A 282 -3.01 -9.59 -6.54
CA SER A 282 -4.09 -9.22 -7.46
C SER A 282 -5.12 -8.33 -6.77
N ILE A 283 -5.65 -7.35 -7.50
CA ILE A 283 -6.71 -6.39 -7.11
C ILE A 283 -6.26 -5.34 -6.09
N ALA A 284 -5.27 -5.63 -5.25
CA ALA A 284 -4.81 -4.73 -4.20
C ALA A 284 -3.70 -3.75 -4.64
N HIS A 285 -3.38 -3.67 -5.94
CA HIS A 285 -2.32 -2.80 -6.45
C HIS A 285 -2.76 -2.01 -7.69
N TRP A 286 -2.11 -0.88 -7.95
CA TRP A 286 -2.09 -0.29 -9.28
C TRP A 286 -1.41 -1.23 -10.28
N ALA A 287 -1.84 -1.22 -11.54
CA ALA A 287 -1.17 -2.01 -12.57
C ALA A 287 0.30 -1.60 -12.72
N ASP A 288 1.19 -2.57 -12.93
CA ASP A 288 2.62 -2.39 -13.24
C ASP A 288 2.88 -1.78 -14.63
N ALA A 289 1.81 -1.41 -15.35
CA ALA A 289 1.83 -0.72 -16.63
C ALA A 289 1.69 0.81 -16.48
N LEU A 290 1.57 1.33 -15.26
CA LEU A 290 1.54 2.76 -15.01
C LEU A 290 2.91 3.38 -15.33
N ALA A 291 2.88 4.57 -15.93
CA ALA A 291 4.09 5.36 -16.16
C ALA A 291 3.77 6.85 -15.97
N PRO A 292 4.51 7.58 -15.12
CA PRO A 292 5.56 7.09 -14.23
C PRO A 292 5.03 6.12 -13.16
N ASP A 293 5.91 5.22 -12.70
CA ASP A 293 5.56 4.19 -11.72
C ASP A 293 5.00 4.83 -10.43
N GLN A 294 4.03 4.17 -9.78
CA GLN A 294 3.36 4.64 -8.57
C GLN A 294 3.73 3.81 -7.33
N LEU A 295 3.53 4.40 -6.14
CA LEU A 295 3.86 3.77 -4.86
C LEU A 295 3.15 2.43 -4.66
N MET A 296 1.86 2.33 -5.00
CA MET A 296 1.03 1.12 -4.81
C MET A 296 1.07 0.14 -5.99
N GLU A 297 2.15 0.11 -6.78
CA GLU A 297 2.38 -0.97 -7.75
C GLU A 297 2.84 -2.26 -7.04
N PRO A 298 2.56 -3.45 -7.60
CA PRO A 298 2.77 -4.74 -6.91
C PRO A 298 4.25 -5.10 -6.69
N VAL A 299 5.15 -4.40 -7.39
CA VAL A 299 6.58 -4.62 -7.32
C VAL A 299 7.27 -3.29 -7.08
N LEU A 300 8.10 -3.25 -6.04
CA LEU A 300 8.92 -2.09 -5.76
C LEU A 300 9.83 -1.80 -6.96
N SER A 301 9.73 -0.59 -7.51
CA SER A 301 10.55 -0.14 -8.61
C SER A 301 11.41 1.05 -8.17
N ALA A 302 12.66 1.08 -8.63
CA ALA A 302 13.58 2.20 -8.39
C ALA A 302 13.08 3.55 -8.92
N ARG A 303 11.96 3.58 -9.68
CA ARG A 303 11.31 4.79 -10.19
C ARG A 303 10.07 5.19 -9.38
N ALA A 304 9.40 4.24 -8.74
CA ALA A 304 8.34 4.51 -7.76
C ALA A 304 8.91 5.12 -6.46
N GLU A 305 10.19 4.85 -6.17
CA GLU A 305 10.91 5.27 -4.96
C GLU A 305 11.14 6.80 -4.83
N GLY A 306 10.73 7.64 -5.79
CA GLY A 306 11.28 9.00 -5.91
C GLY A 306 10.34 10.12 -6.36
N ARG A 307 9.19 10.32 -5.72
CA ARG A 307 8.54 11.65 -5.61
C ARG A 307 8.07 11.82 -4.17
N ASN A 308 8.24 13.00 -3.59
CA ASN A 308 8.13 13.29 -2.15
C ASN A 308 6.72 13.11 -1.53
N GLY A 309 5.83 12.34 -2.14
CA GLY A 309 4.44 12.12 -1.69
C GLY A 309 3.93 10.73 -2.03
N LEU A 310 2.62 10.51 -1.86
CA LEU A 310 1.98 9.20 -2.01
C LEU A 310 1.40 8.94 -3.41
N GLY A 311 1.58 9.86 -4.35
CA GLY A 311 1.10 9.74 -5.74
C GLY A 311 -0.41 9.57 -5.82
N LEU A 312 -0.87 8.62 -6.63
CA LEU A 312 -2.30 8.31 -6.78
C LEU A 312 -2.94 7.64 -5.55
N ALA A 313 -2.16 7.20 -4.55
CA ALA A 313 -2.72 6.59 -3.36
C ALA A 313 -3.59 7.58 -2.56
N THR A 314 -3.26 8.87 -2.52
CA THR A 314 -4.10 9.88 -1.84
C THR A 314 -5.46 10.03 -2.51
N CYS A 315 -5.54 9.88 -3.84
CA CYS A 315 -6.81 9.88 -4.57
C CYS A 315 -7.72 8.73 -4.10
N ALA A 316 -7.16 7.53 -3.99
CA ALA A 316 -7.91 6.35 -3.54
C ALA A 316 -8.33 6.47 -2.07
N LEU A 317 -7.42 6.92 -1.19
CA LEU A 317 -7.72 7.17 0.23
C LEU A 317 -8.85 8.21 0.38
N GLU A 318 -8.78 9.32 -0.35
CA GLU A 318 -9.82 10.36 -0.36
C GLU A 318 -11.16 9.82 -0.85
N ALA A 319 -11.17 9.07 -1.95
CA ALA A 319 -12.38 8.44 -2.47
C ALA A 319 -13.03 7.47 -1.47
N MET A 320 -12.23 6.68 -0.74
CA MET A 320 -12.73 5.78 0.31
C MET A 320 -13.30 6.53 1.53
N GLY A 321 -12.92 7.80 1.72
CA GLY A 321 -13.48 8.67 2.76
C GLY A 321 -12.46 9.23 3.75
N TRP A 322 -11.16 9.03 3.54
CA TRP A 322 -10.14 9.74 4.31
C TRP A 322 -10.18 11.22 4.00
N THR A 323 -10.11 12.07 5.03
CA THR A 323 -9.98 13.51 4.83
C THR A 323 -8.51 13.89 4.76
N LEU A 324 -8.11 14.53 3.66
CA LEU A 324 -6.73 15.00 3.46
C LEU A 324 -6.51 16.36 4.13
N ILE A 325 -5.35 16.54 4.76
CA ILE A 325 -4.98 17.78 5.48
C ILE A 325 -3.57 18.25 5.12
N ASN A 326 -3.15 19.38 5.70
CA ASN A 326 -1.80 19.94 5.57
C ASN A 326 -1.34 20.15 4.11
N GLY A 327 -2.28 20.40 3.20
CA GLY A 327 -2.00 20.64 1.78
C GLY A 327 -1.81 19.38 0.93
N ALA A 328 -1.93 18.19 1.54
CA ALA A 328 -2.03 16.93 0.80
C ALA A 328 -3.25 16.95 -0.13
N ARG A 329 -3.10 16.39 -1.33
CA ARG A 329 -4.13 16.40 -2.37
C ARG A 329 -4.02 15.17 -3.27
N CYS A 330 -5.05 14.93 -4.08
CA CYS A 330 -5.00 13.99 -5.18
C CYS A 330 -4.42 14.65 -6.45
N PRO A 331 -3.38 14.07 -7.10
CA PRO A 331 -2.36 13.19 -6.53
C PRO A 331 -1.35 13.96 -5.66
N ASP A 332 -0.64 13.24 -4.78
CA ASP A 332 0.36 13.85 -3.89
C ASP A 332 1.79 13.64 -4.42
N PHE A 333 2.37 14.68 -5.03
CA PHE A 333 3.76 14.66 -5.51
C PHE A 333 4.70 15.62 -4.77
N ASP A 334 4.15 16.70 -4.22
CA ASP A 334 4.92 17.87 -3.79
C ASP A 334 4.69 18.23 -2.32
N THR A 335 3.91 17.43 -1.58
CA THR A 335 3.70 17.70 -0.15
C THR A 335 4.98 17.31 0.57
N ALA A 336 5.79 18.31 0.93
CA ALA A 336 6.97 18.12 1.75
C ALA A 336 6.61 17.26 2.96
N ALA A 337 7.46 16.29 3.31
CA ALA A 337 7.32 15.57 4.57
C ALA A 337 7.19 16.61 5.67
N ILE A 338 6.10 16.56 6.44
CA ILE A 338 6.09 17.29 7.72
C ILE A 338 7.20 16.60 8.50
N LEU A 339 8.31 17.32 8.70
CA LEU A 339 9.43 16.87 9.48
C LEU A 339 8.91 16.61 10.90
N GLY A 340 8.47 15.38 11.17
CA GLY A 340 8.40 14.85 12.51
C GLY A 340 9.82 14.91 13.06
N SER A 341 10.00 15.48 14.25
CA SER A 341 11.24 15.22 14.96
C SER A 341 11.34 13.71 15.12
N ALA A 342 12.50 13.13 14.82
CA ALA A 342 12.83 11.74 15.10
C ALA A 342 12.90 11.50 16.63
N ASP A 343 11.80 11.77 17.33
CA ASP A 343 11.67 11.55 18.76
C ASP A 343 11.14 10.13 18.94
N GLU A 344 11.97 9.28 19.54
CA GLU A 344 11.64 7.91 19.91
C GLU A 344 10.34 7.89 20.73
N SER A 345 9.23 7.53 20.10
CA SER A 345 7.98 7.27 20.83
C SER A 345 7.30 5.99 20.36
N VAL A 346 8.10 4.91 20.27
CA VAL A 346 7.53 3.57 20.29
C VAL A 346 7.11 3.29 21.74
N ALA A 347 5.81 3.26 21.99
CA ALA A 347 5.28 2.96 23.32
C ALA A 347 5.59 1.50 23.68
N ALA A 348 6.47 1.29 24.65
CA ALA A 348 6.63 0.00 25.30
C ALA A 348 5.45 -0.20 26.27
N ASP A 349 4.38 -0.87 25.84
CA ASP A 349 3.36 -1.32 26.78
C ASP A 349 3.69 -2.74 27.23
N THR A 350 4.07 -2.89 28.49
CA THR A 350 4.23 -4.18 29.14
C THR A 350 2.84 -4.79 29.34
N VAL A 351 2.46 -5.71 28.46
CA VAL A 351 1.28 -6.54 28.70
C VAL A 351 1.59 -7.51 29.84
N GLU A 352 1.03 -7.25 31.01
CA GLU A 352 0.98 -8.23 32.10
C GLU A 352 0.25 -9.48 31.60
N SER A 353 0.91 -10.62 31.79
CA SER A 353 0.37 -11.94 31.52
C SER A 353 -0.83 -12.21 32.43
N GLU A 354 -2.04 -12.20 31.87
CA GLU A 354 -3.17 -12.92 32.42
C GLU A 354 -3.52 -14.09 31.50
N THR A 355 -3.29 -15.29 32.02
CA THR A 355 -3.63 -16.56 31.41
C THR A 355 -5.14 -16.67 31.21
N ALA A 356 -5.60 -16.60 29.97
CA ALA A 356 -6.89 -17.11 29.55
C ALA A 356 -6.66 -18.27 28.56
N ASP A 357 -6.72 -19.47 29.11
CA ASP A 357 -6.89 -20.71 28.38
C ASP A 357 -8.21 -20.68 27.62
N THR A 358 -8.13 -20.60 26.29
CA THR A 358 -9.05 -21.31 25.40
C THR A 358 -8.23 -21.83 24.23
N GLY A 359 -7.80 -23.09 24.33
CA GLY A 359 -7.40 -23.88 23.17
C GLY A 359 -8.51 -23.87 22.11
N GLY A 360 -8.14 -23.46 20.90
CA GLY A 360 -8.95 -23.52 19.69
C GLY A 360 -7.99 -23.70 18.53
N ASP A 361 -8.16 -24.81 17.83
CA ASP A 361 -7.24 -25.39 16.88
C ASP A 361 -6.89 -24.46 15.70
N VAL A 362 -5.63 -24.56 15.26
CA VAL A 362 -5.14 -23.97 14.01
C VAL A 362 -5.72 -24.78 12.85
N ASP A 363 -6.74 -24.24 12.19
CA ASP A 363 -7.16 -24.70 10.87
C ASP A 363 -6.50 -23.79 9.82
N ASP A 364 -5.63 -24.40 9.00
CA ASP A 364 -5.07 -23.85 7.75
C ASP A 364 -6.18 -23.62 6.70
N ASP A 365 -7.06 -22.63 6.88
CA ASP A 365 -8.26 -22.45 6.04
C ASP A 365 -8.49 -20.97 5.62
N ASP A 366 -7.55 -20.36 4.89
CA ASP A 366 -7.77 -19.05 4.26
C ASP A 366 -8.08 -19.20 2.75
N GLY A 367 -9.36 -19.00 2.39
CA GLY A 367 -9.72 -18.62 1.03
C GLY A 367 -9.03 -17.29 0.72
N GLY A 368 -8.03 -17.30 -0.16
CA GLY A 368 -7.07 -16.22 -0.34
C GLY A 368 -7.75 -14.85 -0.47
N SER A 369 -7.59 -14.03 0.57
CA SER A 369 -7.88 -12.60 0.50
C SER A 369 -6.79 -11.90 -0.33
N SER A 370 -7.07 -10.73 -0.87
CA SER A 370 -6.14 -9.97 -1.74
C SER A 370 -4.93 -9.36 -1.02
N GLY A 371 -4.57 -9.87 0.18
CA GLY A 371 -3.55 -9.37 1.12
C GLY A 371 -2.51 -8.42 0.52
N GLY A 372 -2.31 -7.25 1.12
CA GLY A 372 -1.47 -6.20 0.54
C GLY A 372 0.03 -6.43 0.72
N GLY A 373 0.60 -7.50 0.16
CA GLY A 373 2.04 -7.75 0.28
C GLY A 373 2.84 -7.14 -0.85
N CYS A 374 3.83 -6.30 -0.55
CA CYS A 374 4.85 -5.91 -1.51
C CYS A 374 5.76 -7.08 -1.85
N THR A 375 6.00 -7.32 -3.14
CA THR A 375 7.03 -8.27 -3.57
C THR A 375 8.14 -7.59 -4.34
N LEU A 376 9.31 -8.22 -4.36
CA LEU A 376 10.38 -7.84 -5.25
C LEU A 376 10.95 -9.06 -5.95
N GLY A 377 11.23 -8.95 -7.25
CA GLY A 377 11.90 -9.98 -8.03
C GLY A 377 13.07 -9.43 -8.85
N THR A 378 14.12 -10.21 -9.04
CA THR A 378 15.26 -9.85 -9.90
C THR A 378 14.91 -9.85 -11.40
N ASP A 379 13.74 -10.38 -11.77
CA ASP A 379 13.26 -10.50 -13.15
C ASP A 379 12.39 -9.31 -13.61
N THR A 380 12.15 -8.31 -12.76
CA THR A 380 11.20 -7.25 -13.10
C THR A 380 11.89 -6.12 -13.90
N ARG A 381 11.78 -6.30 -15.22
CA ARG A 381 12.05 -5.40 -16.36
C ARG A 381 13.47 -5.51 -16.98
N PHE A 382 13.64 -6.54 -17.82
CA PHE A 382 14.16 -6.31 -19.19
C PHE A 382 13.04 -6.66 -20.16
N ASP A 383 12.35 -5.64 -20.67
CA ASP A 383 11.49 -5.80 -21.83
C ASP A 383 12.38 -6.11 -23.07
N PRO A 384 12.38 -7.34 -23.61
CA PRO A 384 13.25 -7.71 -24.72
C PRO A 384 12.91 -6.96 -26.02
N VAL A 385 11.77 -6.24 -26.07
CA VAL A 385 11.39 -5.40 -27.22
C VAL A 385 12.36 -4.23 -27.39
N TRP A 386 12.92 -3.68 -26.30
CA TRP A 386 13.92 -2.60 -26.39
C TRP A 386 15.30 -3.07 -26.87
N ALA A 387 15.71 -4.30 -26.52
CA ALA A 387 16.95 -4.89 -27.06
C ALA A 387 16.84 -5.17 -28.57
N LEU A 388 15.65 -5.53 -29.05
CA LEU A 388 15.36 -5.68 -30.48
C LEU A 388 15.35 -4.34 -31.24
N LEU A 389 14.84 -3.26 -30.62
CA LEU A 389 14.82 -1.92 -31.23
C LEU A 389 16.21 -1.25 -31.23
N LEU A 390 17.06 -1.51 -30.23
CA LEU A 390 18.47 -1.09 -30.24
C LEU A 390 19.31 -1.90 -31.25
N GLY A 391 19.02 -3.19 -31.42
CA GLY A 391 19.63 -4.03 -32.45
C GLY A 391 19.28 -3.59 -33.88
N LEU A 392 18.02 -3.22 -34.13
CA LEU A 392 17.53 -2.76 -35.43
C LEU A 392 18.07 -1.36 -35.80
N SER A 393 18.20 -0.45 -34.83
CA SER A 393 18.77 0.89 -35.07
C SER A 393 20.28 0.86 -35.33
N ALA A 394 21.03 -0.03 -34.65
CA ALA A 394 22.44 -0.28 -34.96
C ALA A 394 22.65 -0.88 -36.35
N TRP A 395 21.78 -1.80 -36.79
CA TRP A 395 21.88 -2.43 -38.11
C TRP A 395 21.56 -1.46 -39.27
N VAL A 396 20.59 -0.56 -39.08
CA VAL A 396 20.25 0.50 -40.07
C VAL A 396 21.37 1.54 -40.20
N LEU A 397 22.08 1.86 -39.11
CA LEU A 397 23.22 2.78 -39.14
C LEU A 397 24.48 2.17 -39.79
N VAL A 398 24.72 0.87 -39.61
CA VAL A 398 25.84 0.16 -40.27
C VAL A 398 25.59 0.00 -41.78
N ARG A 399 24.35 -0.29 -42.21
CA ARG A 399 24.01 -0.36 -43.65
C ARG A 399 24.06 0.99 -44.38
N ARG A 400 23.74 2.11 -43.71
CA ARG A 400 23.86 3.45 -44.30
C ARG A 400 25.31 3.94 -44.44
N ARG A 401 26.24 3.43 -43.62
CA ARG A 401 27.67 3.73 -43.75
C ARG A 401 28.36 2.89 -44.85
N SER A 402 27.93 1.66 -45.08
CA SER A 402 28.50 0.81 -46.15
C SER A 402 27.99 1.17 -47.56
N SER A 403 26.84 1.83 -47.70
CA SER A 403 26.32 2.27 -49.02
C SER A 403 26.83 3.63 -49.50
N ARG A 404 27.60 4.37 -48.68
CA ARG A 404 28.20 5.69 -49.05
C ARG A 404 29.69 5.63 -49.41
N ALA A 405 30.33 4.46 -49.33
CA ALA A 405 31.74 4.28 -49.66
C ALA A 405 32.00 3.74 -51.09
N GLY A 406 31.01 3.84 -51.98
CA GLY A 406 31.03 3.15 -53.28
C GLY A 406 30.72 4.02 -54.50
N THR A 407 31.00 5.33 -54.50
CA THR A 407 30.94 6.16 -55.72
C THR A 407 31.94 7.32 -55.68
N GLY A 408 32.91 7.30 -56.60
CA GLY A 408 33.92 8.34 -56.88
C GLY A 408 35.31 7.86 -56.49
N THR A 409 36.23 7.55 -57.41
CA THR A 409 36.71 8.40 -58.52
C THR A 409 37.22 7.56 -59.72
N ARG A 410 36.91 8.03 -60.94
CA ARG A 410 37.92 8.13 -62.00
C ARG A 410 38.71 9.41 -61.78
#